data_AF-A0A1S2PXY4-F1
#
_entry.id   AF-A0A1S2PXY4-F1
#
_cell.length_a   1.000
_cell.length_b   1.000
_cell.length_c   1.000
_cell.angle_alpha   90.00
_cell.angle_beta   90.00
_cell.angle_gamma   90.00
#
_symmetry.space_group_name_H-M   'P 1'
#
loop_
_entity.id
_entity.type
_entity.pdbx_description
1 polymer ?
#
loop_
_entity_poly.entity_id
_entity_poly.type
_entity_poly.pdbx_seq_one_letter_code
_entity_poly.pdbx_strand_id
1 'polypeptide(L)'
;METSQSNEPCTPAPSGAAGEAECDLVTVPARQGLEAVDILRRGSGDAMGPVLHDGGCDTLGFLVPAGTAAGWDVPGSTCTGTDGRGMRLAPEPPVEGSDWLLPPGDADLATDPVVLREALGEAARLIEAADSCR
;
A
#
# COMPACT_ATOMS: atom_id res chain seq x y z
N MET A 1 -56.36 27.69 -6.36
CA MET A 1 -55.65 27.81 -5.07
C MET A 1 -55.44 26.41 -4.58
N GLU A 2 -54.27 25.82 -4.81
CA GLU A 2 -53.86 24.58 -4.15
C GLU A 2 -52.40 24.72 -3.75
N THR A 3 -52.18 24.52 -2.47
CA THR A 3 -50.92 24.46 -1.75
C THR A 3 -50.27 23.11 -1.98
N SER A 4 -48.94 23.06 -2.13
CA SER A 4 -48.07 22.30 -1.23
C SER A 4 -46.64 22.30 -1.73
N GLN A 5 -45.80 22.93 -0.91
CA GLN A 5 -44.36 22.79 -0.87
C GLN A 5 -44.05 21.34 -0.51
N SER A 6 -43.17 20.67 -1.26
CA SER A 6 -42.53 19.44 -0.81
C SER A 6 -41.04 19.51 -1.10
N ASN A 7 -40.34 19.46 0.02
CA ASN A 7 -38.92 19.49 0.25
C ASN A 7 -38.25 18.27 -0.37
N GLU A 8 -37.49 18.46 -1.43
CA GLU A 8 -36.56 17.44 -1.92
C GLU A 8 -35.22 17.65 -1.18
N PRO A 9 -34.76 16.67 -0.39
CA PRO A 9 -33.51 16.78 0.34
C PRO A 9 -32.35 16.83 -0.64
N CYS A 10 -31.37 17.71 -0.34
CA CYS A 10 -30.04 17.70 -0.93
C CYS A 10 -29.54 16.26 -1.05
N THR A 11 -29.54 15.72 -2.26
CA THR A 11 -28.72 14.57 -2.58
C THR A 11 -27.30 15.11 -2.60
N PRO A 12 -26.39 14.76 -1.68
CA PRO A 12 -24.99 15.02 -1.93
C PRO A 12 -24.64 14.25 -3.20
N ALA A 13 -24.17 14.98 -4.22
CA ALA A 13 -23.63 14.38 -5.41
C ALA A 13 -22.59 13.31 -5.01
N PRO A 14 -22.54 12.13 -5.64
CA PRO A 14 -21.38 11.27 -5.53
C PRO A 14 -20.23 12.03 -6.20
N SER A 15 -19.47 12.76 -5.38
CA SER A 15 -18.28 13.47 -5.81
C SER A 15 -17.24 12.43 -6.21
N GLY A 16 -17.20 12.13 -7.51
CA GLY A 16 -16.00 11.69 -8.22
C GLY A 16 -15.43 10.35 -7.76
N ALA A 17 -15.68 9.33 -8.60
CA ALA A 17 -14.94 8.09 -8.65
C ALA A 17 -13.42 8.35 -8.68
N ALA A 18 -12.78 8.30 -7.52
CA ALA A 18 -11.46 7.69 -7.37
C ALA A 18 -11.77 6.38 -6.66
N GLY A 19 -11.51 5.25 -7.31
CA GLY A 19 -11.89 3.93 -6.79
C GLY A 19 -11.50 3.82 -5.32
N GLU A 20 -12.47 3.47 -4.48
CA GLU A 20 -12.18 2.94 -3.15
C GLU A 20 -11.50 1.58 -3.38
N ALA A 21 -10.21 1.62 -3.69
CA ALA A 21 -9.38 0.43 -3.70
C ALA A 21 -9.20 0.04 -2.23
N GLU A 22 -9.98 -0.95 -1.81
CA GLU A 22 -9.77 -1.61 -0.53
C GLU A 22 -8.39 -2.30 -0.59
N CYS A 23 -7.38 -1.61 -0.09
CA CYS A 23 -6.01 -2.10 0.00
C CYS A 23 -5.57 -2.13 1.47
N ASP A 24 -4.77 -3.12 1.82
CA ASP A 24 -4.03 -3.15 3.07
C ASP A 24 -2.61 -2.59 2.83
N LEU A 25 -1.96 -2.14 3.91
CA LEU A 25 -0.62 -1.58 3.86
C LEU A 25 0.36 -2.48 4.61
N VAL A 26 1.42 -2.94 3.94
CA VAL A 26 2.53 -3.68 4.57
C VAL A 26 3.69 -2.72 4.81
N THR A 27 4.01 -2.44 6.06
CA THR A 27 5.16 -1.60 6.46
C THR A 27 6.36 -2.44 6.88
N VAL A 28 7.54 -2.04 6.43
CA VAL A 28 8.83 -2.71 6.69
C VAL A 28 9.96 -1.69 6.88
N PRO A 29 11.06 -2.03 7.56
CA PRO A 29 12.26 -1.20 7.59
C PRO A 29 12.77 -0.87 6.18
N ALA A 30 13.23 0.36 5.94
CA ALA A 30 13.58 0.82 4.59
C ALA A 30 14.67 -0.05 3.95
N ARG A 31 15.67 -0.50 4.71
CA ARG A 31 16.69 -1.45 4.21
C ARG A 31 16.08 -2.73 3.64
N GLN A 32 15.16 -3.37 4.36
CA GLN A 32 14.52 -4.60 3.90
C GLN A 32 13.56 -4.31 2.74
N GLY A 33 12.81 -3.21 2.82
CA GLY A 33 11.88 -2.80 1.78
C GLY A 33 12.57 -2.49 0.44
N LEU A 34 13.69 -1.76 0.46
CA LEU A 34 14.42 -1.40 -0.76
C LEU A 34 15.02 -2.64 -1.44
N GLU A 35 15.56 -3.59 -0.67
CA GLU A 35 16.01 -4.88 -1.22
C GLU A 35 14.84 -5.67 -1.81
N ALA A 36 13.68 -5.67 -1.15
CA ALA A 36 12.47 -6.32 -1.68
C ALA A 36 11.99 -5.65 -2.99
N VAL A 37 12.02 -4.32 -3.08
CA VAL A 37 11.72 -3.59 -4.32
C VAL A 37 12.69 -4.01 -5.43
N ASP A 38 13.98 -4.10 -5.15
CA ASP A 38 14.98 -4.49 -6.15
C ASP A 38 14.78 -5.93 -6.63
N ILE A 39 14.44 -6.86 -5.72
CA ILE A 39 14.08 -8.24 -6.06
C ILE A 39 12.82 -8.29 -6.95
N LEU A 40 11.77 -7.57 -6.57
CA LEU A 40 10.51 -7.51 -7.32
C LEU A 40 10.71 -6.93 -8.73
N ARG A 41 11.54 -5.89 -8.86
CA ARG A 41 11.92 -5.29 -10.15
C ARG A 41 12.66 -6.26 -11.06
N ARG A 42 13.49 -7.16 -10.50
CA ARG A 42 14.23 -8.17 -11.26
C ARG A 42 13.37 -9.37 -11.65
N GLY A 43 12.41 -9.77 -10.81
CA GLY A 43 11.64 -10.99 -10.95
C GLY A 43 10.46 -10.90 -11.92
N SER A 44 9.62 -9.87 -11.80
CA SER A 44 8.34 -9.83 -12.53
C SER A 44 7.95 -8.47 -13.11
N GLY A 45 8.59 -7.35 -12.76
CA GLY A 45 8.46 -6.03 -13.42
C GLY A 45 7.09 -5.33 -13.39
N ASP A 46 6.00 -6.07 -13.55
CA ASP A 46 4.61 -5.64 -13.79
C ASP A 46 3.71 -5.82 -12.55
N ALA A 47 4.22 -6.50 -11.52
CA ALA A 47 3.46 -6.86 -10.31
C ALA A 47 3.75 -5.97 -9.08
N MET A 48 4.51 -4.89 -9.25
CA MET A 48 4.76 -3.95 -8.15
C MET A 48 3.70 -2.87 -8.13
N GLY A 49 2.92 -2.86 -7.06
CA GLY A 49 1.97 -1.80 -6.78
C GLY A 49 2.64 -0.55 -6.19
N PRO A 50 1.83 0.42 -5.75
CA PRO A 50 2.31 1.66 -5.17
C PRO A 50 3.14 1.40 -3.90
N VAL A 51 4.22 2.18 -3.74
CA VAL A 51 5.14 2.08 -2.60
C VAL A 51 5.34 3.45 -1.97
N LEU A 52 5.02 3.54 -0.68
CA LEU A 52 5.27 4.68 0.18
C LEU A 52 6.63 4.53 0.85
N HIS A 53 7.35 5.63 1.00
CA HIS A 53 8.52 5.74 1.84
C HIS A 53 8.24 6.77 2.94
N ASP A 54 8.17 6.33 4.18
CA ASP A 54 8.11 7.20 5.34
C ASP A 54 9.54 7.53 5.79
N GLY A 55 9.99 8.73 5.42
CA GLY A 55 11.32 9.21 5.77
C GLY A 55 11.48 9.56 7.25
N GLY A 56 10.37 9.74 7.99
CA GLY A 56 10.41 10.00 9.43
C GLY A 56 10.74 8.77 10.25
N CYS A 57 10.24 7.60 9.83
CA CYS A 57 10.46 6.32 10.53
C CYS A 57 11.45 5.38 9.82
N ASP A 58 12.01 5.77 8.66
CA ASP A 58 12.86 4.92 7.81
C ASP A 58 12.15 3.61 7.46
N THR A 59 10.90 3.71 6.96
CA THR A 59 10.10 2.55 6.58
C THR A 59 9.55 2.65 5.16
N LEU A 60 9.36 1.50 4.51
CA LEU A 60 8.59 1.40 3.27
C LEU A 60 7.23 0.78 3.53
N GLY A 61 6.20 1.34 2.88
CA GLY A 61 4.84 0.85 2.86
C GLY A 61 4.46 0.33 1.48
N PHE A 62 4.15 -0.97 1.37
CA PHE A 62 3.67 -1.59 0.15
C PHE A 62 2.16 -1.74 0.20
N LEU A 63 1.48 -1.30 -0.85
CA LEU A 63 0.06 -1.56 -0.98
C LEU A 63 -0.18 -2.97 -1.51
N VAL A 64 -1.08 -3.69 -0.84
CA VAL A 64 -1.51 -5.06 -1.17
C VAL A 64 -3.04 -5.14 -1.17
N PRO A 65 -3.65 -6.14 -1.83
CA PRO A 65 -5.11 -6.31 -1.81
C PRO A 65 -5.66 -6.41 -0.38
N ALA A 66 -6.86 -5.86 -0.14
CA ALA A 66 -7.52 -5.97 1.16
C ALA A 66 -7.73 -7.43 1.60
N GLY A 67 -7.70 -7.65 2.91
CA GLY A 67 -7.78 -8.96 3.54
C GLY A 67 -6.43 -9.67 3.67
N THR A 68 -5.36 -9.09 3.10
CA THR A 68 -3.99 -9.58 3.29
C THR A 68 -3.58 -9.51 4.76
N ALA A 69 -3.99 -8.47 5.48
CA ALA A 69 -3.64 -8.26 6.88
C ALA A 69 -4.08 -9.43 7.79
N ALA A 70 -5.20 -10.07 7.48
CA ALA A 70 -5.75 -11.17 8.29
C ALA A 70 -4.87 -12.44 8.28
N GLY A 71 -3.99 -12.59 7.28
CA GLY A 71 -3.11 -13.75 7.12
C GLY A 71 -1.65 -13.35 6.88
N TRP A 72 -1.25 -12.16 7.33
CA TRP A 72 0.12 -11.69 7.15
C TRP A 72 1.02 -12.18 8.29
N ASP A 73 2.01 -13.01 7.94
CA ASP A 73 2.96 -13.60 8.89
C ASP A 73 4.36 -13.57 8.29
N VAL A 74 4.90 -12.36 8.09
CA VAL A 74 6.29 -12.16 7.64
C VAL A 74 7.08 -11.43 8.72
N PRO A 75 8.19 -12.01 9.21
CA PRO A 75 9.03 -11.37 10.22
C PRO A 75 9.59 -10.02 9.76
N GLY A 76 9.66 -9.06 10.67
CA GLY A 76 10.17 -7.71 10.39
C GLY A 76 9.21 -6.83 9.60
N SER A 77 7.98 -7.28 9.37
CA SER A 77 6.95 -6.52 8.65
C SER A 77 5.66 -6.44 9.44
N THR A 78 4.91 -5.36 9.26
CA THR A 78 3.59 -5.15 9.86
C THR A 78 2.58 -4.91 8.76
N CYS A 79 1.50 -5.70 8.72
CA CYS A 79 0.41 -5.43 7.79
C CYS A 79 -0.75 -4.77 8.53
N THR A 80 -1.09 -3.56 8.12
CA THR A 80 -2.23 -2.79 8.62
C THR A 80 -3.36 -2.90 7.62
N GLY A 81 -4.44 -3.58 8.03
CA GLY A 81 -5.66 -3.64 7.25
C GLY A 81 -6.44 -2.34 7.31
N THR A 82 -7.20 -2.02 6.26
CA THR A 82 -8.02 -0.79 6.23
C THR A 82 -9.45 -0.96 6.77
N ASP A 83 -9.76 -2.06 7.47
CA ASP A 83 -11.08 -2.34 8.08
C ASP A 83 -12.28 -2.10 7.12
N GLY A 84 -12.10 -2.32 5.82
CA GLY A 84 -13.12 -2.05 4.80
C GLY A 84 -13.43 -0.57 4.57
N ARG A 85 -12.61 0.36 5.09
CA ARG A 85 -12.70 1.80 4.78
C ARG A 85 -11.90 2.19 3.55
N GLY A 86 -11.12 1.25 3.00
CA GLY A 86 -10.18 1.47 1.91
C GLY A 86 -9.09 2.49 2.25
N MET A 87 -7.99 2.45 1.51
CA MET A 87 -7.05 3.58 1.51
C MET A 87 -7.31 4.36 0.24
N ARG A 88 -7.72 5.63 0.36
CA ARG A 88 -7.86 6.48 -0.82
C ARG A 88 -6.46 6.80 -1.33
N LEU A 89 -6.08 6.15 -2.42
CA LEU A 89 -4.86 6.44 -3.17
C LEU A 89 -5.02 7.80 -3.85
N ALA A 90 -4.68 8.85 -3.13
CA ALA A 90 -4.45 10.15 -3.74
C ALA A 90 -3.03 10.18 -4.34
N PRO A 91 -2.79 10.96 -5.41
CA PRO A 91 -1.44 11.18 -5.92
C PRO A 91 -0.53 11.85 -4.86
N GLU A 92 -1.12 12.53 -3.89
CA GLU A 92 -0.44 12.99 -2.68
C GLU A 92 -0.40 11.87 -1.63
N PRO A 93 0.75 11.64 -0.99
CA PRO A 93 0.90 10.59 0.01
C PRO A 93 -0.06 10.86 1.19
N PRO A 94 -0.74 9.84 1.72
CA PRO A 94 -1.79 10.02 2.71
C PRO A 94 -1.28 10.45 4.10
N VAL A 95 0.03 10.46 4.31
CA VAL A 95 0.69 10.75 5.59
C VAL A 95 1.69 11.90 5.42
N GLU A 96 1.60 12.92 6.27
CA GLU A 96 2.58 14.03 6.29
C GLU A 96 3.99 13.49 6.58
N GLY A 97 4.95 13.79 5.69
CA GLY A 97 6.34 13.34 5.80
C GLY A 97 6.65 11.99 5.14
N SER A 98 5.65 11.37 4.50
CA SER A 98 5.86 10.24 3.59
C SER A 98 5.91 10.73 2.14
N ASP A 99 6.69 10.05 1.30
CA ASP A 99 6.82 10.31 -0.12
C ASP A 99 6.52 9.04 -0.92
N TRP A 100 5.96 9.18 -2.13
CA TRP A 100 5.80 8.04 -3.03
C TRP A 100 7.15 7.65 -3.63
N LEU A 101 7.62 6.44 -3.32
CA LEU A 101 8.74 5.82 -4.03
C LEU A 101 8.26 5.26 -5.39
N LEU A 102 7.04 4.73 -5.40
CA LEU A 102 6.27 4.41 -6.62
C LEU A 102 4.86 4.96 -6.44
N PRO A 103 4.47 6.02 -7.16
CA PRO A 103 3.14 6.59 -7.06
C PRO A 103 2.09 5.66 -7.69
N PRO A 104 0.83 5.71 -7.26
CA PRO A 104 -0.27 5.05 -7.95
C PRO A 104 -0.38 5.56 -9.39
N GLY A 105 -0.33 4.65 -10.36
CA GLY A 105 -0.58 4.93 -11.77
C GLY A 105 -2.03 4.65 -12.17
N ASP A 106 -2.38 4.87 -13.44
CA ASP A 106 -3.75 4.66 -13.95
C ASP A 106 -4.26 3.20 -13.88
N ALA A 107 -3.39 2.23 -13.57
CA ALA A 107 -3.67 0.80 -13.52
C ALA A 107 -3.34 0.22 -12.14
N ASP A 108 -3.97 0.74 -11.08
CA ASP A 108 -3.84 0.32 -9.67
C ASP A 108 -3.97 -1.21 -9.49
N LEU A 109 -2.87 -1.92 -9.69
CA LEU A 109 -2.69 -3.31 -9.30
C LEU A 109 -1.89 -3.26 -8.00
N ALA A 110 -2.58 -3.45 -6.88
CA ALA A 110 -1.92 -3.66 -5.61
C ALA A 110 -0.87 -4.78 -5.74
N THR A 111 0.23 -4.66 -5.01
CA THR A 111 1.33 -5.63 -5.05
C THR A 111 0.78 -7.01 -4.66
N ASP A 112 1.08 -8.05 -5.45
CA ASP A 112 0.68 -9.41 -5.09
C ASP A 112 1.29 -9.78 -3.73
N PRO A 113 0.47 -10.13 -2.72
CA PRO A 113 0.97 -10.37 -1.38
C PRO A 113 1.86 -11.62 -1.33
N VAL A 114 1.65 -12.62 -2.18
CA VAL A 114 2.50 -13.83 -2.24
C VAL A 114 3.91 -13.44 -2.71
N VAL A 115 4.00 -12.69 -3.81
CA VAL A 115 5.29 -12.25 -4.35
C VAL A 115 5.99 -11.31 -3.37
N LEU A 116 5.25 -10.43 -2.69
CA LEU A 116 5.81 -9.55 -1.65
C LEU A 116 6.40 -10.35 -0.48
N ARG A 117 5.72 -11.42 0.00
CA ARG A 117 6.26 -12.27 1.07
C ARG A 117 7.57 -12.94 0.66
N GLU A 118 7.64 -13.47 -0.56
CA GLU A 118 8.85 -14.09 -1.08
C GLU A 118 10.01 -13.09 -1.17
N ALA A 119 9.75 -11.90 -1.71
CA ALA A 119 10.74 -10.84 -1.82
C ALA A 119 11.25 -10.36 -0.45
N LEU A 120 10.35 -10.18 0.53
CA LEU A 120 10.72 -9.78 1.89
C LEU A 120 11.51 -10.87 2.63
N GLY A 121 11.16 -12.13 2.43
CA GLY A 121 11.90 -13.27 2.99
C GLY A 121 13.29 -13.40 2.38
N GLU A 122 13.44 -13.15 1.08
CA GLU A 122 14.74 -13.13 0.42
C GLU A 122 15.59 -11.92 0.84
N ALA A 123 15.00 -10.72 0.91
CA ALA A 123 15.66 -9.53 1.42
C ALA A 123 16.20 -9.75 2.84
N ALA A 124 15.42 -10.37 3.73
CA ALA A 124 15.87 -10.71 5.07
C ALA A 124 17.09 -11.64 5.05
N ARG A 125 17.09 -12.69 4.21
CA ARG A 125 18.25 -13.60 4.06
C ARG A 125 19.49 -12.89 3.54
N LEU A 126 19.34 -11.98 2.59
CA LEU A 126 20.46 -11.19 2.04
C LEU A 126 21.05 -10.26 3.09
N ILE A 127 20.21 -9.58 3.87
CA ILE A 127 20.65 -8.70 4.96
C ILE A 127 21.39 -9.49 6.03
N GLU A 128 20.83 -10.63 6.48
CA GLU A 128 21.47 -11.50 7.47
C GLU A 128 22.83 -12.00 6.97
N ALA A 129 22.92 -12.42 5.70
CA ALA A 129 24.19 -12.83 5.10
C ALA A 129 25.21 -11.68 5.09
N ALA A 130 24.80 -10.47 4.73
CA ALA A 130 25.66 -9.29 4.71
C ALA A 130 26.13 -8.89 6.12
N ASP A 131 25.25 -8.94 7.13
CA ASP A 131 25.59 -8.62 8.52
C ASP A 131 26.50 -9.69 9.16
N SER A 132 26.39 -10.95 8.74
CA SER A 132 27.23 -12.06 9.23
C SER A 132 28.68 -12.02 8.73
N CYS A 133 28.96 -11.26 7.67
CA CYS A 133 30.29 -11.13 7.07
C CYS A 133 31.11 -9.97 7.68
N ARG A 134 30.62 -9.36 8.77
CA ARG A 134 31.24 -8.20 9.42
C ARG A 134 32.15 -8.59 10.60
#